data_AF-A0A4Q3SYT2-F1
#
_entry.id   AF-A0A4Q3SYT2-F1
#
_cell.length_a   1.000
_cell.length_b   1.000
_cell.length_c   1.000
_cell.angle_alpha   90.00
_cell.angle_beta   90.00
_cell.angle_gamma   90.00
#
_symmetry.space_group_name_H-M   'P 1'
#
loop_
_entity.id
_entity.type
_entity.pdbx_description
1 polymer ?
#
loop_
_entity_poly.entity_id
_entity_poly.type
_entity_poly.pdbx_seq_one_letter_code
_entity_poly.pdbx_strand_id
1 'polypeptide(L)' 'MRIASFNVNNVNKRLANLLSWLEAERPDVVCLQELKCEQDA' A
#
# COMPACT_ATOMS: atom_id res chain seq x y z
N MET A 1 15.09 -7.08 8.03
CA MET A 1 13.72 -6.74 8.44
C MET A 1 13.52 -5.24 8.25
N ARG A 2 12.72 -4.86 7.26
CA ARG A 2 12.38 -3.50 6.84
C ARG A 2 10.88 -3.31 6.98
N ILE A 3 10.48 -2.28 7.73
CA ILE A 3 9.07 -1.92 7.94
C ILE A 3 8.85 -0.55 7.31
N ALA A 4 7.78 -0.42 6.53
CA ALA A 4 7.43 0.82 5.86
C ALA A 4 6.00 1.26 6.20
N SER A 5 5.75 2.57 6.08
CA SER A 5 4.42 3.16 6.14
C SER A 5 4.18 3.93 4.85
N PHE A 6 3.02 3.72 4.22
CA PHE A 6 2.69 4.35 2.95
C PHE A 6 1.22 4.79 2.90
N ASN A 7 1.01 6.10 2.81
CA ASN A 7 -0.30 6.67 2.49
C ASN A 7 -0.57 6.47 1.00
N VAL A 8 -1.46 5.53 0.67
CA VAL A 8 -1.75 5.15 -0.70
C VAL A 8 -2.81 6.06 -1.35
N ASN A 9 -3.59 6.79 -0.54
CA ASN A 9 -4.63 7.71 -1.01
C ASN A 9 -5.50 7.09 -2.13
N ASN A 10 -6.34 6.13 -1.74
CA ASN A 10 -7.14 5.23 -2.56
C ASN A 10 -6.36 4.05 -3.17
N VAL A 11 -6.45 2.89 -2.53
CA VAL A 11 -5.72 1.67 -2.90
C VAL A 11 -6.15 1.14 -4.28
N ASN A 12 -7.45 1.20 -4.60
CA ASN A 12 -7.97 0.70 -5.87
C ASN A 12 -7.49 1.56 -7.05
N LYS A 13 -7.51 2.89 -6.89
CA LYS A 13 -7.05 3.82 -7.93
C LYS A 13 -5.53 3.82 -8.12
N ARG A 14 -4.75 3.38 -7.12
CA ARG A 14 -3.27 3.42 -7.14
C ARG A 14 -2.60 2.06 -7.03
N LEU A 15 -3.32 0.98 -7.31
CA LEU A 15 -2.80 -0.38 -7.18
C LEU A 15 -1.50 -0.57 -7.98
N ALA A 16 -1.45 -0.12 -9.24
CA ALA A 16 -0.25 -0.25 -10.06
C ALA A 16 0.97 0.50 -9.47
N ASN A 17 0.76 1.71 -8.93
CA ASN A 17 1.81 2.47 -8.26
C ASN A 17 2.29 1.77 -6.98
N LEU A 18 1.36 1.22 -6.19
CA LEU A 18 1.69 0.47 -4.98
C LEU A 18 2.51 -0.78 -5.31
N LEU A 19 2.10 -1.55 -6.32
CA LEU A 19 2.82 -2.76 -6.74
C LEU A 19 4.22 -2.45 -7.25
N SER A 20 4.38 -1.42 -8.08
CA SER A 20 5.70 -0.99 -8.57
C SER A 20 6.61 -0.54 -7.43
N TRP A 21 6.07 0.17 -6.43
CA TRP A 21 6.84 0.56 -5.25
C TRP A 21 7.22 -0.64 -4.38
N LEU A 22 6.32 -1.60 -4.17
CA LEU A 22 6.59 -2.82 -3.40
C LEU A 22 7.70 -3.67 -4.05
N GLU A 23 7.69 -3.77 -5.38
CA GLU A 23 8.72 -4.49 -6.14
C GLU A 23 10.11 -3.84 -5.99
N ALA A 24 10.16 -2.50 -6.03
CA ALA A 24 11.41 -1.76 -5.88
C ALA A 24 11.95 -1.80 -4.44
N GLU A 25 11.10 -1.55 -3.45
CA GLU A 25 11.53 -1.31 -2.07
C GLU A 25 11.61 -2.59 -1.23
N ARG A 26 10.83 -3.62 -1.58
CA ARG A 26 10.77 -4.94 -0.95
C ARG A 26 10.76 -4.89 0.59
N PRO A 27 9.83 -4.16 1.24
CA PRO A 27 9.71 -4.19 2.69
C PRO A 27 9.18 -5.54 3.18
N ASP A 28 9.60 -5.98 4.36
CA ASP A 28 9.07 -7.19 5.00
C ASP A 28 7.64 -6.96 5.52
N VAL A 29 7.33 -5.74 5.96
CA VAL A 29 5.98 -5.31 6.39
C VAL A 29 5.71 -3.90 5.89
N VAL A 30 4.50 -3.66 5.38
CA VAL A 30 4.01 -2.33 5.02
C VAL A 30 2.68 -2.03 5.70
N CYS A 31 2.57 -0.87 6.35
CA CYS A 31 1.31 -0.32 6.85
C CYS A 31 0.77 0.68 5.82
N LEU A 32 -0.47 0.50 5.37
CA LEU A 32 -1.11 1.38 4.39
C LEU A 32 -2.11 2.33 5.07
N GLN A 33 -2.18 3.58 4.61
CA GLN A 33 -3.13 4.58 5.08
C GLN A 33 -3.99 5.14 3.94
N GLU A 34 -5.15 5.69 4.28
CA GLU A 34 -6.13 6.24 3.32
C GLU A 34 -6.52 5.24 2.21
N LEU A 35 -6.90 4.03 2.59
CA LEU A 35 -7.28 3.00 1.61
C LEU A 35 -8.45 3.41 0.71
N LYS A 36 -9.41 4.18 1.25
CA LYS A 36 -10.62 4.66 0.52
C LYS A 36 -11.32 3.52 -0.24
N CYS A 37 -11.36 2.35 0.38
CA CYS A 37 -12.11 1.18 -0.06
C CYS A 37 -13.09 0.81 1.05
N GLU A 38 -14.19 0.17 0.68
CA GLU A 38 -15.16 -0.37 1.63
C GLU A 38 -14.58 -1.64 2.25
N GLN A 39 -14.85 -1.84 3.54
CA GLN A 39 -14.74 -3.15 4.16
C GLN A 39 -16.13 -3.79 4.05
N ASP A 40 -16.22 -4.93 3.38
CA ASP A 40 -17.40 -5.78 3.50
C ASP A 40 -17.51 -6.28 4.95
N ALA A 41 -18.75 -6.34 5.46
CA ALA A 41 -19.09 -6.74 6.83
C ALA A 41 -19.32 -8.25 6.96
#